data_AF-A0A8J5QN55-F1
#
_entry.id   AF-A0A8J5QN55-F1
#
_cell.length_a   1.000
_cell.length_b   1.000
_cell.length_c   1.000
_cell.angle_alpha   90.00
_cell.angle_beta   90.00
_cell.angle_gamma   90.00
#
_symmetry.space_group_name_H-M   'P 1'
#
loop_
_entity.id
_entity.type
_entity.pdbx_description
1 polymer ?
#
loop_
_entity_poly.entity_id
_entity_poly.type
_entity_poly.pdbx_seq_one_letter_code
_entity_poly.pdbx_strand_id
1 'polypeptide(L)'
;MLKSVVIPFRRGLATSARLLQESAPKAAAPKSAAEPKTAPKASTSGKLTKNETKVDKHLQLLSQYYNQDLLKSIKITESLVEPKPYLQLKLDPKSKSKIAPIDKGDIYRKSDPVWEEPILYPNQGEGRTPYPEIPQVRSPDRPDLKLRLMEPGEEKKKTIIAGGVRTPRKIAEELSDLTGLDFNYLNRLYVRPLVMKRVSLKTSKGNIPNFFVLTIVGDRNGTIGLGIGKSRDGIRTAASKAHWNAIKNLTPIARYENRTILGSMEYKFHACRLTFKSAPVGFGLRVNRNVFEICQAAGIKDLSGKVYRSRNPLMVAQGFVEALTRQRSIEELAANRGKKIVDLRKVYYST
;
A
#
# COMPACT_ATOMS: atom_id res chain seq x y z
N MET A 1 -30.89 -28.53 -34.43
CA MET A 1 -31.83 -27.98 -33.43
C MET A 1 -31.05 -27.50 -32.22
N LEU A 2 -31.45 -26.35 -31.68
CA LEU A 2 -30.94 -25.60 -30.52
C LEU A 2 -29.61 -24.84 -30.71
N LYS A 3 -29.84 -23.53 -30.90
CA LYS A 3 -28.92 -22.42 -31.10
C LYS A 3 -28.21 -22.06 -29.79
N SER A 4 -26.90 -21.86 -29.87
CA SER A 4 -26.10 -21.23 -28.82
C SER A 4 -26.46 -19.73 -28.74
N VAL A 5 -26.98 -19.32 -27.58
CA VAL A 5 -27.20 -17.91 -27.25
C VAL A 5 -25.86 -17.31 -26.84
N VAL A 6 -25.21 -16.63 -27.77
CA VAL A 6 -24.04 -15.77 -27.53
C VAL A 6 -24.56 -14.34 -27.53
N ILE A 7 -24.54 -13.68 -26.36
CA ILE A 7 -24.94 -12.28 -26.21
C ILE A 7 -23.78 -11.40 -26.72
N PRO A 8 -23.97 -10.58 -27.76
CA PRO A 8 -22.94 -9.69 -28.27
C PRO A 8 -23.11 -8.29 -27.66
N PHE A 9 -22.14 -7.81 -26.89
CA PHE A 9 -22.12 -6.41 -26.46
C PHE A 9 -21.33 -5.60 -27.51
N ARG A 10 -22.05 -5.01 -28.46
CA ARG A 10 -21.49 -4.15 -29.52
C ARG A 10 -21.64 -2.68 -29.13
N ARG A 11 -20.54 -1.94 -29.31
CA ARG A 11 -20.35 -0.50 -29.14
C ARG A 11 -21.37 0.34 -29.93
N GLY A 12 -21.73 1.51 -29.38
CA GLY A 12 -22.38 2.62 -30.07
C GLY A 12 -21.99 3.95 -29.43
N LEU A 13 -21.42 4.84 -30.24
CA LEU A 13 -20.83 6.16 -29.92
C LEU A 13 -21.88 7.28 -29.82
N ALA A 14 -21.47 8.36 -29.13
CA ALA A 14 -21.91 9.76 -29.23
C ALA A 14 -23.39 10.05 -28.89
N THR A 15 -23.76 11.02 -28.05
CA THR A 15 -23.50 12.46 -28.23
C THR A 15 -24.00 13.20 -26.98
N SER A 16 -23.25 14.15 -26.43
CA SER A 16 -23.73 15.48 -25.97
C SER A 16 -22.70 16.13 -25.02
N ALA A 17 -22.08 17.18 -25.54
CA ALA A 17 -21.35 18.17 -24.77
C ALA A 17 -22.34 19.18 -24.19
N ARG A 18 -22.32 19.42 -22.88
CA ARG A 18 -22.59 20.74 -22.27
C ARG A 18 -22.34 20.73 -20.75
N LEU A 19 -21.34 21.51 -20.36
CA LEU A 19 -21.34 22.48 -19.25
C LEU A 19 -22.14 22.12 -17.98
N LEU A 20 -21.47 21.72 -16.91
CA LEU A 20 -21.81 22.15 -15.54
C LEU A 20 -20.55 22.25 -14.67
N GLN A 21 -20.57 23.31 -13.87
CA GLN A 21 -19.50 23.90 -13.08
C GLN A 21 -18.99 22.99 -11.95
N GLU A 22 -17.72 23.25 -11.61
CA GLU A 22 -16.99 22.75 -10.45
C GLU A 22 -17.76 22.89 -9.13
N SER A 23 -17.76 21.83 -8.32
CA SER A 23 -17.73 21.94 -6.86
C SER A 23 -17.31 20.61 -6.23
N ALA A 24 -16.04 20.50 -5.84
CA ALA A 24 -15.54 19.46 -4.94
C ALA A 24 -15.03 20.11 -3.65
N PRO A 25 -15.30 19.51 -2.48
CA PRO A 25 -15.06 20.12 -1.18
C PRO A 25 -13.58 20.09 -0.80
N LYS A 26 -13.09 21.25 -0.37
CA LYS A 26 -11.72 21.51 0.07
C LYS A 26 -11.49 20.84 1.43
N ALA A 27 -10.79 19.70 1.43
CA ALA A 27 -10.36 19.02 2.66
C ALA A 27 -9.30 19.85 3.40
N ALA A 28 -9.46 19.92 4.70
CA ALA A 28 -8.79 20.82 5.63
C ALA A 28 -7.29 20.51 5.81
N ALA A 29 -6.47 21.54 5.62
CA ALA A 29 -5.08 21.57 6.06
C ALA A 29 -5.01 21.94 7.56
N PRO A 30 -4.03 21.41 8.32
CA PRO A 30 -3.86 21.69 9.74
C PRO A 30 -3.46 23.16 9.96
N LYS A 31 -4.10 23.78 10.96
CA LYS A 31 -3.79 25.11 11.48
C LYS A 31 -2.33 25.15 11.96
N SER A 32 -1.42 25.69 11.16
CA SER A 32 -0.12 26.15 11.63
C SER A 32 -0.26 27.57 12.18
N ALA A 33 0.38 27.77 13.33
CA ALA A 33 0.29 28.92 14.21
C ALA A 33 0.23 30.27 13.48
N ALA A 34 -0.74 31.08 13.88
CA ALA A 34 -0.80 32.49 13.57
C ALA A 34 0.44 33.18 14.16
N GLU A 35 1.34 33.64 13.30
CA GLU A 35 2.23 34.73 13.67
C GLU A 35 1.38 35.99 13.84
N PRO A 36 1.54 36.71 14.96
CA PRO A 36 0.69 37.85 15.26
C PRO A 36 0.94 38.96 14.25
N LYS A 37 -0.16 39.49 13.70
CA LYS A 37 -0.21 40.83 13.10
C LYS A 37 0.10 41.86 14.19
N THR A 38 1.37 41.99 14.59
CA THR A 38 1.84 43.15 15.32
C THR A 38 2.18 44.23 14.31
N ALA A 39 1.17 45.00 13.93
CA ALA A 39 1.41 46.39 13.56
C ALA A 39 2.24 47.03 14.69
N PRO A 40 3.35 47.72 14.39
CA PRO A 40 4.10 48.40 15.43
C PRO A 40 3.17 49.39 16.14
N LYS A 41 3.02 49.22 17.46
CA LYS A 41 2.33 50.17 18.32
C LYS A 41 2.99 51.54 18.13
N ALA A 42 2.15 52.52 17.82
CA ALA A 42 2.51 53.93 17.77
C ALA A 42 3.29 54.30 19.04
N SER A 43 4.54 54.74 18.86
CA SER A 43 5.28 55.45 19.90
C SER A 43 5.67 56.82 19.34
N THR A 44 5.13 57.83 20.01
CA THR A 44 5.49 59.26 19.93
C THR A 44 5.15 59.97 18.62
N SER A 45 3.88 60.37 18.49
CA SER A 45 3.46 61.49 17.65
C SER A 45 4.07 62.79 18.16
N GLY A 46 5.21 63.19 17.59
CA GLY A 46 5.69 64.57 17.66
C GLY A 46 4.63 65.50 17.02
N LYS A 47 4.24 66.55 17.75
CA LYS A 47 3.28 67.57 17.29
C LYS A 47 3.73 68.16 15.95
N LEU A 48 2.93 67.97 14.90
CA LEU A 48 3.12 68.58 13.58
C LEU A 48 3.17 70.10 13.70
N THR A 49 4.33 70.68 13.35
CA THR A 49 4.46 72.12 13.18
C THR A 49 3.93 72.50 11.80
N LYS A 50 3.22 73.63 11.68
CA LYS A 50 2.39 73.96 10.50
C LYS A 50 3.16 74.19 9.18
N ASN A 51 4.49 74.09 9.16
CA ASN A 51 5.34 74.32 7.99
C ASN A 51 6.31 73.14 7.69
N GLU A 52 5.89 71.89 7.86
CA GLU A 52 6.70 70.74 7.42
C GLU A 52 6.63 70.55 5.90
N THR A 53 7.79 70.51 5.25
CA THR A 53 7.88 70.30 3.81
C THR A 53 7.43 68.87 3.46
N LYS A 54 6.96 68.64 2.23
CA LYS A 54 6.54 67.29 1.79
C LYS A 54 7.66 66.24 1.93
N VAL A 55 8.92 66.69 1.86
CA VAL A 55 10.13 65.87 2.02
C VAL A 55 10.26 65.36 3.45
N ASP A 56 10.01 66.20 4.45
CA ASP A 56 10.13 65.83 5.86
C ASP A 56 9.10 64.75 6.24
N LYS A 57 7.88 64.86 5.71
CA LYS A 57 6.81 63.84 5.90
C LYS A 57 7.17 62.50 5.26
N HIS A 58 7.81 62.53 4.09
CA HIS A 58 8.28 61.32 3.39
C HIS A 58 9.38 60.62 4.19
N LEU A 59 10.37 61.37 4.66
CA LEU A 59 11.44 60.82 5.51
C LEU A 59 10.91 60.28 6.83
N GLN A 60 9.93 60.96 7.43
CA GLN A 60 9.28 60.49 8.64
C GLN A 60 8.54 59.17 8.41
N LEU A 61 7.86 59.00 7.27
CA LEU A 61 7.22 57.74 6.89
C LEU A 61 8.24 56.61 6.69
N LEU A 62 9.31 56.86 5.93
CA LEU A 62 10.35 55.85 5.69
C LEU A 62 11.05 55.41 6.98
N SER A 63 11.23 56.32 7.95
CA SER A 63 11.85 56.00 9.25
C SER A 63 11.05 54.97 10.07
N GLN A 64 9.75 54.81 9.81
CA GLN A 64 8.93 53.77 10.43
C GLN A 64 9.28 52.37 9.92
N TYR A 65 9.77 52.28 8.68
CA TYR A 65 9.96 51.02 7.95
C TYR A 65 11.41 50.68 7.61
N TYR A 66 12.38 51.57 7.81
CA TYR A 66 13.77 51.33 7.45
C TYR A 66 14.73 51.74 8.56
N ASN A 67 15.90 51.09 8.61
CA ASN A 67 16.97 51.45 9.54
C ASN A 67 17.64 52.76 9.08
N GLN A 68 18.29 53.47 10.00
CA GLN A 68 18.90 54.78 9.70
C GLN A 68 19.94 54.73 8.58
N ASP A 69 20.69 53.64 8.45
CA ASP A 69 21.69 53.50 7.39
C ASP A 69 21.07 53.28 6.01
N LEU A 70 19.99 52.49 5.93
CA LEU A 70 19.19 52.36 4.71
C LEU A 70 18.46 53.67 4.38
N LEU A 71 18.03 54.43 5.39
CA LEU A 71 17.39 55.72 5.16
C LEU A 71 18.36 56.73 4.50
N LYS A 72 19.63 56.73 4.91
CA LYS A 72 20.68 57.53 4.27
C LYS A 72 20.89 57.11 2.81
N SER A 73 20.95 55.81 2.52
CA SER A 73 21.16 55.32 1.15
C SER A 73 19.95 55.61 0.26
N ILE A 74 18.73 55.46 0.77
CA ILE A 74 17.49 55.82 0.06
C ILE A 74 17.50 57.31 -0.27
N LYS A 75 17.83 58.19 0.70
CA LYS A 75 17.92 59.64 0.48
C LYS A 75 18.92 60.00 -0.61
N ILE A 76 20.10 59.38 -0.61
CA ILE A 76 21.11 59.57 -1.66
C ILE A 76 20.53 59.14 -3.02
N THR A 77 19.90 57.97 -3.07
CA THR A 77 19.34 57.41 -4.32
C THR A 77 18.24 58.31 -4.88
N GLU A 78 17.29 58.76 -4.06
CA GLU A 78 16.21 59.65 -4.48
C GLU A 78 16.71 61.02 -4.97
N SER A 79 17.86 61.48 -4.46
CA SER A 79 18.48 62.73 -4.92
C SER A 79 19.18 62.59 -6.28
N LEU A 80 19.64 61.39 -6.62
CA LEU A 80 20.39 61.10 -7.84
C LEU A 80 19.50 60.61 -8.98
N VAL A 81 18.40 59.93 -8.65
CA VAL A 81 17.62 59.13 -9.59
C VAL A 81 16.20 59.68 -9.71
N GLU A 82 15.79 60.02 -10.94
CA GLU A 82 14.41 60.44 -11.19
C GLU A 82 13.42 59.25 -11.08
N PRO A 83 12.26 59.42 -10.43
CA PRO A 83 11.34 58.31 -10.15
C PRO A 83 10.49 57.88 -11.36
N LYS A 84 10.24 58.79 -12.31
CA LYS A 84 9.37 58.57 -13.47
C LYS A 84 9.74 57.34 -14.32
N PRO A 85 11.02 57.12 -14.72
CA PRO A 85 11.40 55.96 -15.52
C PRO A 85 11.17 54.62 -14.80
N TYR A 86 11.35 54.55 -13.48
CA TYR A 86 11.21 53.31 -12.71
C TYR A 86 9.75 52.93 -12.47
N LEU A 87 8.88 53.92 -12.22
CA LEU A 87 7.44 53.69 -12.04
C LEU A 87 6.78 53.16 -13.34
N GLN A 88 7.36 53.47 -14.49
CA GLN A 88 6.86 53.04 -15.80
C GLN A 88 7.58 51.80 -16.34
N LEU A 89 8.62 51.32 -15.66
CA LEU A 89 9.45 50.20 -16.11
C LEU A 89 8.67 48.89 -16.05
N LYS A 90 8.40 48.29 -17.21
CA LYS A 90 7.87 46.93 -17.32
C LYS A 90 9.05 45.99 -17.56
N LEU A 91 9.29 45.05 -16.64
CA LEU A 91 10.35 44.05 -16.80
C LEU A 91 9.99 43.07 -17.92
N ASP A 92 10.89 42.93 -18.89
CA ASP A 92 10.75 41.94 -19.96
C ASP A 92 11.05 40.53 -19.43
N PRO A 93 10.10 39.57 -19.50
CA PRO A 93 10.30 38.24 -18.94
C PRO A 93 11.37 37.41 -19.68
N LYS A 94 11.74 37.86 -20.89
CA LYS A 94 12.72 37.22 -21.80
C LYS A 94 14.11 37.85 -21.73
N SER A 95 14.37 38.77 -20.79
CA SER A 95 15.70 39.34 -20.62
C SER A 95 16.74 38.23 -20.37
N LYS A 96 17.92 38.37 -21.00
CA LYS A 96 19.02 37.39 -20.88
C LYS A 96 19.57 37.33 -19.46
N SER A 97 19.55 38.45 -18.75
CA SER A 97 19.93 38.55 -17.35
C SER A 97 18.72 38.95 -16.51
N LYS A 98 18.59 38.29 -15.35
CA LYS A 98 17.63 38.64 -14.30
C LYS A 98 18.46 38.88 -13.05
N ILE A 99 18.54 40.15 -12.66
CA ILE A 99 19.34 40.58 -11.51
C ILE A 99 18.52 40.44 -10.22
N ALA A 100 17.22 40.73 -10.28
CA ALA A 100 16.29 40.55 -9.17
C ALA A 100 15.73 39.11 -9.12
N PRO A 101 15.41 38.59 -7.93
CA PRO A 101 14.75 37.32 -7.71
C PRO A 101 13.32 37.35 -8.27
N ILE A 102 12.76 36.16 -8.41
CA ILE A 102 11.44 35.95 -9.02
C ILE A 102 10.32 36.45 -8.09
N ASP A 103 10.55 36.37 -6.78
CA ASP A 103 9.60 36.78 -5.76
C ASP A 103 9.62 38.30 -5.59
N LYS A 104 8.51 38.94 -5.98
CA LYS A 104 8.37 40.41 -6.00
C LYS A 104 8.14 41.05 -4.62
N GLY A 105 8.03 40.23 -3.58
CA GLY A 105 7.64 40.65 -2.24
C GLY A 105 8.81 40.97 -1.31
N ASP A 106 10.04 40.60 -1.70
CA ASP A 106 11.17 40.67 -0.81
C ASP A 106 11.78 42.06 -0.80
N ILE A 107 11.53 42.77 0.29
CA ILE A 107 12.19 44.02 0.61
C ILE A 107 13.44 43.61 1.39
N TYR A 108 14.62 43.67 0.77
CA TYR A 108 15.96 43.30 1.28
C TYR A 108 16.43 44.08 2.53
N ARG A 109 15.52 44.32 3.47
CA ARG A 109 15.74 44.99 4.74
C ARG A 109 16.26 44.01 5.77
N LYS A 110 15.76 42.77 5.75
CA LYS A 110 16.12 41.71 6.69
C LYS A 110 16.88 40.64 5.93
N SER A 111 17.96 40.15 6.53
CA SER A 111 18.73 39.05 5.95
C SER A 111 18.09 37.71 6.28
N ASP A 112 17.85 36.88 5.27
CA ASP A 112 17.33 35.54 5.46
C ASP A 112 18.48 34.55 5.72
N PRO A 113 18.55 33.92 6.91
CA PRO A 113 19.69 33.06 7.29
C PRO A 113 19.79 31.77 6.46
N VAL A 114 18.76 31.45 5.67
CA VAL A 114 18.73 30.27 4.79
C VAL A 114 19.24 30.60 3.38
N TRP A 115 18.98 31.82 2.90
CA TRP A 115 19.17 32.20 1.49
C TRP A 115 20.27 33.24 1.29
N GLU A 116 20.64 33.99 2.34
CA GLU A 116 21.71 34.98 2.29
C GLU A 116 22.95 34.51 3.05
N GLU A 117 24.12 34.87 2.51
CA GLU A 117 25.39 34.63 3.18
C GLU A 117 25.59 35.66 4.31
N PRO A 118 26.05 35.24 5.50
CA PRO A 118 26.35 36.19 6.57
C PRO A 118 27.53 37.09 6.17
N ILE A 119 27.42 38.39 6.44
CA ILE A 119 28.51 39.34 6.24
C ILE A 119 29.65 39.00 7.23
N LEU A 120 30.71 38.39 6.73
CA LEU A 120 31.91 38.05 7.50
C LEU A 120 32.97 39.13 7.31
N TYR A 121 33.29 39.87 8.38
CA TYR A 121 34.50 40.70 8.40
C TYR A 121 35.72 39.80 8.64
N PRO A 122 36.88 40.06 8.00
CA PRO A 122 38.05 39.17 8.02
C PRO A 122 38.61 38.85 9.41
N ASN A 123 38.22 39.62 10.43
CA ASN A 123 38.62 39.51 11.83
C ASN A 123 37.50 39.03 12.78
N GLN A 124 36.31 38.68 12.27
CA GLN A 124 35.17 38.18 13.07
C GLN A 124 34.88 36.68 12.86
N GLY A 125 35.79 35.95 12.21
CA GLY A 125 35.69 34.52 12.01
C GLY A 125 35.93 33.74 13.31
N GLU A 126 34.96 33.71 14.22
CA GLU A 126 34.93 32.73 15.30
C GLU A 126 34.71 31.33 14.70
N GLY A 127 35.81 30.62 14.42
CA GLY A 127 35.87 29.16 14.43
C GLY A 127 34.95 28.38 13.47
N ARG A 128 34.46 28.98 12.37
CA ARG A 128 33.67 28.25 11.37
C ARG A 128 34.44 28.06 10.07
N THR A 129 34.43 26.83 9.55
CA THR A 129 35.02 26.47 8.27
C THR A 129 34.27 27.16 7.11
N PRO A 130 34.95 27.53 6.01
CA PRO A 130 34.36 28.26 4.88
C PRO A 130 33.30 27.48 4.10
N TYR A 131 33.09 26.19 4.41
CA TYR A 131 32.02 25.38 3.86
C TYR A 131 30.93 25.15 4.92
N PRO A 132 29.64 25.20 4.55
CA PRO A 132 28.59 24.75 5.44
C PRO A 132 28.83 23.28 5.80
N GLU A 133 28.65 22.92 7.06
CA GLU A 133 28.69 21.52 7.48
C GLU A 133 27.68 20.73 6.65
N ILE A 134 28.13 19.70 5.92
CA ILE A 134 27.23 18.80 5.21
C ILE A 134 26.28 18.23 6.27
N PRO A 135 24.96 18.48 6.17
CA PRO A 135 24.05 18.09 7.23
C PRO A 135 24.11 16.57 7.41
N GLN A 136 24.57 16.13 8.58
CA GLN A 136 24.41 14.74 8.97
C GLN A 136 22.91 14.52 9.17
N VAL A 137 22.26 13.90 8.19
CA VAL A 137 20.80 13.61 8.15
C VAL A 137 20.30 12.81 9.38
N ARG A 138 21.21 12.39 10.27
CA ARG A 138 20.95 11.58 11.47
C ARG A 138 21.27 12.27 12.80
N SER A 139 21.78 13.52 12.84
CA SER A 139 22.03 14.18 14.12
C SER A 139 20.72 14.49 14.86
N PRO A 140 20.61 14.16 16.16
CA PRO A 140 19.41 14.44 16.98
C PRO A 140 19.10 15.93 17.12
N ASP A 141 20.10 16.80 16.95
CA ASP A 141 20.09 18.18 17.43
C ASP A 141 19.44 19.20 16.47
N ARG A 142 18.90 18.76 15.33
CA ARG A 142 18.09 19.62 14.43
C ARG A 142 16.85 18.90 13.91
N PRO A 143 15.66 19.11 14.51
CA PRO A 143 14.42 18.52 14.03
C PRO A 143 13.90 19.13 12.71
N ASP A 144 14.41 20.31 12.35
CA ASP A 144 13.88 21.18 11.28
C ASP A 144 14.35 20.77 9.88
N LEU A 145 15.47 20.02 9.79
CA LEU A 145 16.10 19.56 8.55
C LEU A 145 15.81 18.08 8.28
N LYS A 146 14.53 17.69 8.33
CA LYS A 146 14.08 16.49 7.61
C LYS A 146 13.60 16.94 6.23
N LEU A 147 14.51 16.98 5.26
CA LEU A 147 14.14 16.97 3.83
C LEU A 147 13.35 15.68 3.56
N ARG A 148 12.04 15.71 3.83
CA ARG A 148 11.10 14.72 3.30
C ARG A 148 10.86 15.12 1.85
N LEU A 149 11.82 14.79 0.99
CA LEU A 149 11.53 14.55 -0.42
C LEU A 149 10.69 13.28 -0.46
N MET A 150 9.45 13.42 -0.01
CA MET A 150 8.46 12.36 0.02
C MET A 150 7.49 12.80 -1.06
N GLU A 151 7.46 12.04 -2.15
CA GLU A 151 6.47 12.31 -3.19
C GLU A 151 5.07 12.23 -2.53
N PRO A 152 4.13 13.13 -2.88
CA PRO A 152 2.77 13.06 -2.33
C PRO A 152 2.18 11.66 -2.55
N GLY A 153 1.99 10.89 -1.48
CA GLY A 153 1.52 9.50 -1.53
C GLY A 153 2.56 8.44 -1.15
N GLU A 154 3.83 8.80 -0.99
CA GLU A 154 4.79 7.91 -0.34
C GLU A 154 4.58 7.97 1.18
N GLU A 155 3.86 6.99 1.73
CA GLU A 155 3.97 6.72 3.16
C GLU A 155 5.37 6.20 3.47
N LYS A 156 5.87 6.41 4.70
CA LYS A 156 7.14 5.82 5.14
C LYS A 156 7.01 4.31 5.07
N LYS A 157 7.37 3.71 3.93
CA LYS A 157 7.51 2.27 3.79
C LYS A 157 8.59 1.88 4.79
N LYS A 158 8.19 1.44 5.98
CA LYS A 158 9.08 0.91 7.03
C LYS A 158 9.92 -0.16 6.34
N THR A 159 11.14 0.22 5.96
CA THR A 159 12.13 -0.62 5.27
C THR A 159 11.50 -1.60 4.27
N ILE A 160 11.33 -1.15 3.01
CA ILE A 160 11.32 -2.12 1.91
C ILE A 160 12.68 -2.81 1.97
N ILE A 161 12.72 -3.98 2.59
CA ILE A 161 13.80 -4.93 2.35
C ILE A 161 13.73 -5.17 0.84
N ALA A 162 14.66 -4.62 0.09
CA ALA A 162 14.83 -4.94 -1.32
C ALA A 162 15.04 -6.46 -1.39
N GLY A 163 14.01 -7.20 -1.85
CA GLY A 163 13.95 -8.67 -1.78
C GLY A 163 13.15 -9.26 -0.61
N GLY A 164 12.33 -8.45 0.08
CA GLY A 164 11.65 -8.78 1.32
C GLY A 164 10.60 -9.88 1.17
N VAL A 165 10.84 -10.99 1.88
CA VAL A 165 9.85 -12.04 2.14
C VAL A 165 8.57 -11.40 2.66
N ARG A 166 7.43 -11.65 1.99
CA ARG A 166 6.14 -11.14 2.47
C ARG A 166 5.75 -11.91 3.72
N THR A 167 5.59 -11.20 4.84
CA THR A 167 5.03 -11.78 6.06
C THR A 167 3.55 -12.15 5.84
N PRO A 168 3.01 -13.19 6.51
CA PRO A 168 1.59 -13.56 6.40
C PRO A 168 0.62 -12.40 6.64
N ARG A 169 0.93 -11.52 7.61
CA ARG A 169 0.13 -10.32 7.90
C ARG A 169 0.04 -9.38 6.70
N LYS A 170 1.19 -9.01 6.11
CA LYS A 170 1.25 -8.18 4.91
C LYS A 170 0.54 -8.82 3.71
N ILE A 171 0.63 -10.14 3.57
CA ILE A 171 -0.13 -10.89 2.55
C ILE A 171 -1.64 -10.71 2.78
N ALA A 172 -2.11 -10.79 4.02
CA ALA A 172 -3.51 -10.60 4.35
C ALA A 172 -3.98 -9.15 4.13
N GLU A 173 -3.19 -8.14 4.50
CA GLU A 173 -3.48 -6.72 4.22
C GLU A 173 -3.63 -6.49 2.70
N GLU A 174 -2.60 -6.86 1.92
CA GLU A 174 -2.59 -6.71 0.47
C GLU A 174 -3.73 -7.49 -0.23
N LEU A 175 -4.14 -8.65 0.30
CA LEU A 175 -5.27 -9.42 -0.25
C LEU A 175 -6.63 -8.87 0.17
N SER A 176 -6.75 -8.32 1.37
CA SER A 176 -7.97 -7.65 1.84
C SER A 176 -8.30 -6.46 0.93
N ASP A 177 -7.28 -5.64 0.63
CA ASP A 177 -7.41 -4.50 -0.28
C ASP A 177 -7.84 -4.93 -1.70
N LEU A 178 -7.40 -6.09 -2.17
CA LEU A 178 -7.70 -6.57 -3.54
C LEU A 178 -9.01 -7.35 -3.67
N THR A 179 -9.37 -8.12 -2.65
CA THR A 179 -10.53 -9.05 -2.70
C THR A 179 -11.74 -8.52 -1.96
N GLY A 180 -11.57 -7.51 -1.11
CA GLY A 180 -12.60 -7.02 -0.19
C GLY A 180 -12.90 -7.99 0.97
N LEU A 181 -12.14 -9.08 1.12
CA LEU A 181 -12.28 -10.00 2.24
C LEU A 181 -11.74 -9.36 3.53
N ASP A 182 -12.34 -9.70 4.67
CA ASP A 182 -11.91 -9.19 5.98
C ASP A 182 -10.45 -9.59 6.30
N PHE A 183 -9.66 -8.60 6.72
CA PHE A 183 -8.27 -8.77 7.11
C PHE A 183 -8.11 -9.76 8.27
N ASN A 184 -8.99 -9.68 9.29
CA ASN A 184 -8.86 -10.54 10.47
C ASN A 184 -9.16 -12.00 10.12
N TYR A 185 -10.15 -12.24 9.26
CA TYR A 185 -10.42 -13.55 8.70
C TYR A 185 -9.19 -14.12 7.97
N LEU A 186 -8.60 -13.37 7.04
CA LEU A 186 -7.43 -13.83 6.27
C LEU A 186 -6.21 -14.12 7.15
N ASN A 187 -5.97 -13.29 8.16
CA ASN A 187 -4.84 -13.45 9.08
C ASN A 187 -4.98 -14.68 10.00
N ARG A 188 -6.21 -15.15 10.26
CA ARG A 188 -6.50 -16.33 11.11
C ARG A 188 -6.40 -17.66 10.35
N LEU A 189 -6.34 -17.63 9.02
CA LEU A 189 -6.33 -18.85 8.21
C LEU A 189 -5.15 -19.77 8.59
N TYR A 190 -5.44 -21.07 8.66
CA TYR A 190 -4.41 -22.09 8.86
C TYR A 190 -3.61 -22.24 7.57
N VAL A 191 -2.30 -21.99 7.63
CA VAL A 191 -1.40 -22.07 6.48
C VAL A 191 -0.39 -23.19 6.69
N ARG A 192 -0.28 -24.11 5.74
CA ARG A 192 0.66 -25.24 5.82
C ARG A 192 1.32 -25.55 4.46
N PRO A 193 2.65 -25.50 4.37
CA PRO A 193 3.35 -25.99 3.18
C PRO A 193 3.31 -27.53 3.14
N LEU A 194 2.81 -28.09 2.04
CA LEU A 194 2.71 -29.54 1.82
C LEU A 194 3.99 -30.09 1.21
N VAL A 195 4.50 -29.40 0.16
CA VAL A 195 5.63 -29.85 -0.64
C VAL A 195 6.59 -28.68 -0.84
N MET A 196 7.87 -28.95 -0.62
CA MET A 196 8.97 -28.03 -0.89
C MET A 196 9.99 -28.75 -1.75
N LYS A 197 10.32 -28.19 -2.92
CA LYS A 197 11.28 -28.77 -3.85
C LYS A 197 12.23 -27.70 -4.38
N ARG A 198 13.48 -28.09 -4.62
CA ARG A 198 14.40 -27.36 -5.49
C ARG A 198 14.33 -28.01 -6.86
N VAL A 199 14.02 -27.24 -7.89
CA VAL A 199 13.88 -27.69 -9.28
C VAL A 199 14.83 -26.86 -10.13
N SER A 200 15.56 -27.49 -11.05
CA SER A 200 16.53 -26.80 -11.92
C SER A 200 16.08 -26.80 -13.38
N LEU A 201 16.28 -25.67 -14.06
CA LEU A 201 16.17 -25.56 -15.51
C LEU A 201 17.58 -25.57 -16.12
N LYS A 202 17.82 -26.40 -17.13
CA LYS A 202 19.07 -26.37 -17.91
C LYS A 202 19.02 -25.21 -18.91
N THR A 203 20.03 -24.36 -18.89
CA THR A 203 20.19 -23.24 -19.83
C THR A 203 21.63 -23.21 -20.37
N SER A 204 21.90 -22.39 -21.39
CA SER A 204 23.26 -22.18 -21.90
C SER A 204 24.21 -21.63 -20.83
N LYS A 205 23.68 -20.90 -19.83
CA LYS A 205 24.44 -20.40 -18.67
C LYS A 205 24.63 -21.47 -17.56
N GLY A 206 24.18 -22.70 -17.79
CA GLY A 206 24.22 -23.80 -16.82
C GLY A 206 22.86 -24.11 -16.18
N ASN A 207 22.89 -24.82 -15.05
CA ASN A 207 21.69 -25.23 -14.32
C ASN A 207 21.19 -24.07 -13.45
N ILE A 208 20.05 -23.48 -13.77
CA ILE A 208 19.43 -22.41 -12.98
C ILE A 208 18.44 -23.02 -11.98
N PRO A 209 18.70 -22.95 -10.66
CA PRO A 209 17.79 -23.48 -9.65
C PRO A 209 16.59 -22.55 -9.41
N ASN A 210 15.46 -23.15 -9.10
CA ASN A 210 14.23 -22.51 -8.68
C ASN A 210 13.64 -23.28 -7.49
N PHE A 211 13.01 -22.57 -6.57
CA PHE A 211 12.27 -23.18 -5.47
C PHE A 211 10.81 -23.29 -5.83
N PHE A 212 10.24 -24.46 -5.64
CA PHE A 212 8.84 -24.78 -5.83
C PHE A 212 8.22 -25.11 -4.46
N VAL A 213 7.09 -24.48 -4.15
CA VAL A 213 6.34 -24.72 -2.92
C VAL A 213 4.87 -24.93 -3.25
N LEU A 214 4.28 -25.97 -2.67
CA LEU A 214 2.83 -26.19 -2.62
C LEU A 214 2.36 -25.90 -1.20
N THR A 215 1.40 -25.00 -1.06
CA THR A 215 0.85 -24.60 0.23
C THR A 215 -0.66 -24.79 0.23
N ILE A 216 -1.19 -25.27 1.36
CA ILE A 216 -2.61 -25.26 1.64
C ILE A 216 -2.94 -24.18 2.67
N VAL A 217 -4.10 -23.57 2.48
CA VAL A 217 -4.72 -22.60 3.38
C VAL A 217 -6.14 -23.09 3.70
N GLY A 218 -6.62 -22.88 4.93
CA GLY A 218 -8.02 -23.16 5.26
C GLY A 218 -8.48 -22.55 6.59
N ASP A 219 -9.79 -22.41 6.75
CA ASP A 219 -10.43 -21.82 7.93
C ASP A 219 -10.78 -22.85 9.02
N ARG A 220 -10.46 -24.14 8.79
CA ARG A 220 -10.88 -25.29 9.60
C ARG A 220 -12.40 -25.43 9.76
N ASN A 221 -13.16 -24.74 8.91
CA ASN A 221 -14.62 -24.74 8.90
C ASN A 221 -15.19 -25.09 7.51
N GLY A 222 -14.42 -25.79 6.69
CA GLY A 222 -14.86 -26.29 5.39
C GLY A 222 -14.42 -25.44 4.21
N THR A 223 -13.72 -24.33 4.42
CA THR A 223 -13.12 -23.56 3.31
C THR A 223 -11.64 -23.89 3.20
N ILE A 224 -11.20 -24.32 2.02
CA ILE A 224 -9.78 -24.56 1.74
C ILE A 224 -9.34 -23.99 0.41
N GLY A 225 -8.06 -23.68 0.30
CA GLY A 225 -7.43 -23.27 -0.94
C GLY A 225 -6.04 -23.85 -1.10
N LEU A 226 -5.73 -24.26 -2.33
CA LEU A 226 -4.43 -24.81 -2.69
C LEU A 226 -3.69 -23.83 -3.60
N GLY A 227 -2.42 -23.58 -3.30
CA GLY A 227 -1.61 -22.62 -4.02
C GLY A 227 -0.21 -23.15 -4.33
N ILE A 228 0.23 -22.90 -5.55
CA ILE A 228 1.58 -23.20 -6.02
C ILE A 228 2.35 -21.89 -6.10
N GLY A 229 3.60 -21.91 -5.64
CA GLY A 229 4.52 -20.79 -5.76
C GLY A 229 5.89 -21.25 -6.27
N LYS A 230 6.46 -20.47 -7.17
CA LYS A 230 7.81 -20.69 -7.69
C LYS A 230 8.62 -19.40 -7.64
N SER A 231 9.88 -19.48 -7.20
CA SER A 231 10.78 -18.32 -7.16
C SER A 231 12.24 -18.71 -7.29
N ARG A 232 13.06 -17.82 -7.84
CA ARG A 232 14.52 -17.99 -7.92
C ARG A 232 15.21 -17.49 -6.64
N ASP A 233 14.71 -16.39 -6.07
CA ASP A 233 15.37 -15.68 -4.97
C ASP A 233 15.40 -16.47 -3.66
N GLY A 234 14.46 -17.40 -3.45
CA GLY A 234 14.47 -18.24 -2.26
C GLY A 234 13.18 -19.02 -2.03
N ILE A 235 13.24 -19.94 -1.06
CA ILE A 235 12.09 -20.77 -0.70
C ILE A 235 10.98 -19.97 0.02
N ARG A 236 11.35 -18.95 0.80
CA ARG A 236 10.38 -18.11 1.53
C ARG A 236 9.57 -17.21 0.58
N THR A 237 10.20 -16.68 -0.47
CA THR A 237 9.49 -15.90 -1.50
C THR A 237 8.57 -16.80 -2.32
N ALA A 238 8.99 -18.03 -2.65
CA ALA A 238 8.13 -19.03 -3.27
C ALA A 238 6.94 -19.44 -2.37
N ALA A 239 7.16 -19.63 -1.06
CA ALA A 239 6.11 -19.92 -0.10
C ALA A 239 5.11 -18.76 0.03
N SER A 240 5.58 -17.51 0.01
CA SER A 240 4.71 -16.32 0.02
C SER A 240 3.81 -16.27 -1.22
N LYS A 241 4.36 -16.56 -2.41
CA LYS A 241 3.58 -16.67 -3.66
C LYS A 241 2.57 -17.83 -3.60
N ALA A 242 2.96 -18.96 -3.02
CA ALA A 242 2.08 -20.11 -2.84
C ALA A 242 0.92 -19.78 -1.89
N HIS A 243 1.20 -19.11 -0.77
CA HIS A 243 0.19 -18.65 0.20
C HIS A 243 -0.81 -17.69 -0.46
N TRP A 244 -0.31 -16.70 -1.20
CA TRP A 244 -1.12 -15.77 -1.97
C TRP A 244 -2.07 -16.45 -2.95
N ASN A 245 -1.54 -17.40 -3.73
CA ASN A 245 -2.34 -18.16 -4.69
C ASN A 245 -3.35 -19.08 -4.00
N ALA A 246 -3.03 -19.62 -2.83
CA ALA A 246 -3.93 -20.48 -2.06
C ALA A 246 -5.15 -19.70 -1.55
N ILE A 247 -4.97 -18.48 -1.04
CA ILE A 247 -6.10 -17.64 -0.60
C ILE A 247 -7.01 -17.27 -1.77
N LYS A 248 -6.44 -16.96 -2.94
CA LYS A 248 -7.23 -16.68 -4.15
C LYS A 248 -8.10 -17.87 -4.58
N ASN A 249 -7.63 -19.08 -4.31
CA ASN A 249 -8.31 -20.33 -4.68
C ASN A 249 -9.10 -20.94 -3.50
N LEU A 250 -9.63 -20.12 -2.59
CA LEU A 250 -10.49 -20.63 -1.52
C LEU A 250 -11.78 -21.22 -2.10
N THR A 251 -12.09 -22.44 -1.70
CA THR A 251 -13.22 -23.24 -2.15
C THR A 251 -13.93 -23.83 -0.94
N PRO A 252 -15.27 -23.74 -0.88
CA PRO A 252 -16.05 -24.39 0.18
C PRO A 252 -16.18 -25.90 -0.11
N ILE A 253 -16.14 -26.70 0.95
CA ILE A 253 -16.30 -28.15 0.93
C ILE A 253 -17.49 -28.54 1.80
N ALA A 254 -18.37 -29.34 1.22
CA ALA A 254 -19.45 -30.00 1.96
C ALA A 254 -18.88 -31.06 2.92
N ARG A 255 -19.28 -30.97 4.20
CA ARG A 255 -18.87 -31.92 5.25
C ARG A 255 -20.12 -32.44 5.95
N TYR A 256 -20.14 -33.73 6.23
CA TYR A 256 -21.17 -34.35 7.06
C TYR A 256 -20.84 -34.14 8.54
N GLU A 257 -21.83 -33.68 9.31
CA GLU A 257 -21.72 -33.34 10.74
C GLU A 257 -20.52 -32.42 11.06
N ASN A 258 -20.10 -31.57 10.11
CA ASN A 258 -18.90 -30.73 10.21
C ASN A 258 -17.61 -31.52 10.59
N ARG A 259 -17.54 -32.82 10.29
CA ARG A 259 -16.41 -33.68 10.71
C ARG A 259 -15.87 -34.63 9.64
N THR A 260 -16.70 -35.19 8.77
CA THR A 260 -16.29 -36.22 7.79
C THR A 260 -16.83 -35.89 6.40
N ILE A 261 -16.32 -36.58 5.38
CA ILE A 261 -16.85 -36.56 4.02
C ILE A 261 -18.22 -37.22 3.93
N LEU A 262 -18.92 -36.94 2.83
CA LEU A 262 -20.19 -37.56 2.49
C LEU A 262 -19.96 -38.91 1.79
N GLY A 263 -20.33 -40.02 2.46
CA GLY A 263 -20.27 -41.37 1.90
C GLY A 263 -18.84 -41.90 1.67
N SER A 264 -18.65 -42.67 0.60
CA SER A 264 -17.35 -43.13 0.12
C SER A 264 -17.01 -42.48 -1.21
N MET A 265 -15.78 -42.01 -1.37
CA MET A 265 -15.29 -41.36 -2.57
C MET A 265 -14.17 -42.19 -3.19
N GLU A 266 -14.32 -42.49 -4.47
CA GLU A 266 -13.24 -43.05 -5.29
C GLU A 266 -12.98 -42.07 -6.44
N TYR A 267 -11.75 -41.60 -6.54
CA TYR A 267 -11.38 -40.58 -7.51
C TYR A 267 -10.04 -40.88 -8.15
N LYS A 268 -9.99 -40.76 -9.48
CA LYS A 268 -8.75 -40.89 -10.25
C LYS A 268 -8.31 -39.52 -10.73
N PHE A 269 -7.18 -39.06 -10.22
CA PHE A 269 -6.53 -37.81 -10.66
C PHE A 269 -5.20 -38.13 -11.33
N HIS A 270 -5.13 -37.95 -12.65
CA HIS A 270 -4.02 -38.44 -13.49
C HIS A 270 -3.70 -39.93 -13.21
N ALA A 271 -2.47 -40.22 -12.77
CA ALA A 271 -2.03 -41.56 -12.39
C ALA A 271 -2.30 -41.91 -10.90
N CYS A 272 -2.85 -41.01 -10.10
CA CYS A 272 -3.18 -41.26 -8.70
C CYS A 272 -4.61 -41.81 -8.60
N ARG A 273 -4.81 -42.89 -7.83
CA ARG A 273 -6.14 -43.40 -7.48
C ARG A 273 -6.36 -43.16 -5.99
N LEU A 274 -7.34 -42.35 -5.67
CA LEU A 274 -7.69 -41.92 -4.32
C LEU A 274 -8.96 -42.64 -3.89
N THR A 275 -8.90 -43.41 -2.81
CA THR A 275 -10.10 -44.03 -2.22
C THR A 275 -10.21 -43.63 -0.76
N PHE A 276 -11.31 -42.95 -0.43
CA PHE A 276 -11.60 -42.53 0.93
C PHE A 276 -13.02 -42.93 1.32
N LYS A 277 -13.20 -43.21 2.60
CA LYS A 277 -14.47 -43.58 3.20
C LYS A 277 -14.70 -42.68 4.40
N SER A 278 -15.96 -42.27 4.57
CA SER A 278 -16.41 -41.66 5.81
C SER A 278 -16.12 -42.59 6.99
N ALA A 279 -15.82 -41.98 8.13
CA ALA A 279 -15.46 -42.69 9.35
C ALA A 279 -16.42 -42.30 10.49
N PRO A 280 -16.67 -43.20 11.46
CA PRO A 280 -17.46 -42.87 12.64
C PRO A 280 -16.75 -41.84 13.53
N VAL A 281 -17.51 -41.23 14.45
CA VAL A 281 -16.96 -40.25 15.40
C VAL A 281 -15.82 -40.86 16.22
N GLY A 282 -14.75 -40.09 16.42
CA GLY A 282 -13.62 -40.50 17.27
C GLY A 282 -12.64 -41.45 16.59
N PHE A 283 -12.81 -41.75 15.30
CA PHE A 283 -11.87 -42.59 14.55
C PHE A 283 -10.54 -41.86 14.24
N GLY A 284 -10.62 -40.53 14.06
CA GLY A 284 -9.50 -39.68 13.68
C GLY A 284 -9.13 -39.76 12.19
N LEU A 285 -8.01 -39.13 11.84
CA LEU A 285 -7.50 -39.07 10.46
C LEU A 285 -6.49 -40.19 10.19
N ARG A 286 -6.92 -41.26 9.52
CA ARG A 286 -6.05 -42.39 9.13
C ARG A 286 -5.83 -42.40 7.62
N VAL A 287 -5.04 -41.45 7.15
CA VAL A 287 -4.82 -41.17 5.73
C VAL A 287 -3.36 -40.84 5.42
N ASN A 288 -3.03 -40.67 4.13
CA ASN A 288 -1.71 -40.19 3.69
C ASN A 288 -1.39 -38.82 4.30
N ARG A 289 -0.13 -38.56 4.68
CA ARG A 289 0.35 -37.31 5.29
C ARG A 289 -0.15 -36.04 4.58
N ASN A 290 -0.11 -35.98 3.25
CA ASN A 290 -0.55 -34.76 2.56
C ASN A 290 -2.06 -34.56 2.67
N VAL A 291 -2.82 -35.66 2.63
CA VAL A 291 -4.27 -35.67 2.79
C VAL A 291 -4.64 -35.27 4.22
N PHE A 292 -3.86 -35.75 5.22
CA PHE A 292 -4.02 -35.37 6.62
C PHE A 292 -3.92 -33.85 6.80
N GLU A 293 -2.89 -33.21 6.26
CA GLU A 293 -2.72 -31.75 6.36
C GLU A 293 -3.85 -30.98 5.66
N ILE A 294 -4.37 -31.51 4.55
CA ILE A 294 -5.53 -30.93 3.86
C ILE A 294 -6.80 -31.08 4.70
N CYS A 295 -7.02 -32.23 5.32
CA CYS A 295 -8.15 -32.47 6.22
C CYS A 295 -8.10 -31.54 7.43
N GLN A 296 -6.91 -31.32 8.00
CA GLN A 296 -6.71 -30.41 9.11
C GLN A 296 -7.06 -28.95 8.74
N ALA A 297 -6.67 -28.52 7.53
CA ALA A 297 -7.02 -27.19 7.00
C ALA A 297 -8.51 -27.06 6.71
N ALA A 298 -9.16 -28.13 6.21
CA ALA A 298 -10.60 -28.17 5.93
C ALA A 298 -11.47 -28.29 7.21
N GLY A 299 -10.90 -28.74 8.32
CA GLY A 299 -11.68 -29.08 9.52
C GLY A 299 -12.35 -30.45 9.44
N ILE A 300 -11.82 -31.37 8.64
CA ILE A 300 -12.23 -32.77 8.64
C ILE A 300 -11.47 -33.46 9.79
N LYS A 301 -12.20 -34.12 10.69
CA LYS A 301 -11.68 -34.77 11.89
C LYS A 301 -11.56 -36.28 11.73
N ASP A 302 -12.50 -36.90 11.03
CA ASP A 302 -12.56 -38.35 10.86
C ASP A 302 -12.52 -38.69 9.36
N LEU A 303 -11.53 -39.49 8.96
CA LEU A 303 -11.41 -39.96 7.58
C LEU A 303 -10.56 -41.23 7.52
N SER A 304 -11.01 -42.22 6.75
CA SER A 304 -10.23 -43.40 6.41
C SER A 304 -9.95 -43.42 4.90
N GLY A 305 -8.75 -43.76 4.49
CA GLY A 305 -8.50 -44.01 3.07
C GLY A 305 -7.05 -44.17 2.68
N LYS A 306 -6.86 -44.54 1.41
CA LYS A 306 -5.57 -44.90 0.85
C LYS A 306 -5.40 -44.29 -0.54
N VAL A 307 -4.15 -44.01 -0.86
CA VAL A 307 -3.73 -43.61 -2.20
C VAL A 307 -3.07 -44.81 -2.87
N TYR A 308 -3.63 -45.24 -3.99
CA TYR A 308 -3.12 -46.31 -4.84
C TYR A 308 -2.41 -45.76 -6.08
N ARG A 309 -1.57 -46.60 -6.70
CA ARG A 309 -0.77 -46.28 -7.89
C ARG A 309 0.25 -45.18 -7.61
N SER A 310 0.16 -44.03 -8.28
CA SER A 310 1.10 -42.92 -8.04
C SER A 310 0.79 -42.22 -6.72
N ARG A 311 1.84 -41.93 -5.96
CA ARG A 311 1.78 -41.22 -4.67
C ARG A 311 2.48 -39.86 -4.74
N ASN A 312 2.56 -39.25 -5.92
CA ASN A 312 3.16 -37.93 -6.10
C ASN A 312 2.37 -36.88 -5.28
N PRO A 313 2.99 -36.22 -4.29
CA PRO A 313 2.27 -35.39 -3.32
C PRO A 313 1.50 -34.22 -3.95
N LEU A 314 1.99 -33.66 -5.06
CA LEU A 314 1.30 -32.58 -5.78
C LEU A 314 -0.03 -33.06 -6.37
N MET A 315 0.00 -34.19 -7.06
CA MET A 315 -1.17 -34.77 -7.70
C MET A 315 -2.16 -35.31 -6.66
N VAL A 316 -1.65 -35.88 -5.56
CA VAL A 316 -2.49 -36.32 -4.44
C VAL A 316 -3.24 -35.15 -3.81
N ALA A 317 -2.56 -34.02 -3.58
CA ALA A 317 -3.19 -32.84 -2.98
C ALA A 317 -4.25 -32.23 -3.90
N GLN A 318 -3.92 -31.99 -5.17
CA GLN A 318 -4.85 -31.45 -6.17
C GLN A 318 -6.05 -32.38 -6.37
N GLY A 319 -5.79 -33.68 -6.57
CA GLY A 319 -6.84 -34.67 -6.77
C GLY A 319 -7.74 -34.83 -5.55
N PHE A 320 -7.21 -34.67 -4.33
CA PHE A 320 -8.03 -34.77 -3.12
C PHE A 320 -8.95 -33.56 -2.95
N VAL A 321 -8.44 -32.34 -3.16
CA VAL A 321 -9.27 -31.12 -3.14
C VAL A 321 -10.37 -31.19 -4.19
N GLU A 322 -10.03 -31.58 -5.42
CA GLU A 322 -11.03 -31.72 -6.49
C GLU A 322 -12.08 -32.80 -6.17
N ALA A 323 -11.65 -33.91 -5.57
CA ALA A 323 -12.57 -34.97 -5.17
C ALA A 323 -13.50 -34.55 -4.02
N LEU A 324 -13.06 -33.64 -3.14
CA LEU A 324 -13.90 -33.05 -2.09
C LEU A 324 -14.93 -32.08 -2.68
N THR A 325 -14.54 -31.26 -3.66
CA THR A 325 -15.46 -30.32 -4.33
C THR A 325 -16.54 -31.04 -5.15
N ARG A 326 -16.25 -32.25 -5.66
CA ARG A 326 -17.20 -33.06 -6.44
C ARG A 326 -18.20 -33.87 -5.59
N GLN A 327 -18.14 -33.76 -4.26
CA GLN A 327 -19.08 -34.47 -3.39
C GLN A 327 -20.49 -33.90 -3.57
N ARG A 328 -21.48 -34.78 -3.63
CA ARG A 328 -22.89 -34.39 -3.69
C ARG A 328 -23.43 -34.29 -2.27
N SER A 329 -24.05 -33.17 -1.93
CA SER A 329 -24.72 -33.01 -0.64
C SER A 329 -25.92 -33.96 -0.51
N ILE A 330 -26.31 -34.30 0.72
CA ILE A 330 -27.49 -35.15 0.97
C ILE A 330 -28.75 -34.46 0.44
N GLU A 331 -28.80 -33.13 0.59
CA GLU A 331 -29.90 -32.28 0.12
C GLU A 331 -30.00 -32.32 -1.42
N GLU A 332 -28.88 -32.16 -2.12
CA GLU A 332 -28.84 -32.31 -3.58
C GLU A 332 -29.25 -33.71 -4.03
N LEU A 333 -28.83 -34.76 -3.32
CA LEU A 333 -29.21 -36.13 -3.66
C LEU A 333 -30.71 -36.39 -3.45
N ALA A 334 -31.29 -35.84 -2.38
CA ALA A 334 -32.71 -35.96 -2.09
C ALA A 334 -33.56 -35.23 -3.15
N ALA A 335 -33.16 -34.00 -3.50
CA ALA A 335 -33.80 -33.19 -4.54
C ALA A 335 -33.77 -33.89 -5.90
N ASN A 336 -32.60 -34.41 -6.31
CA ASN A 336 -32.44 -35.12 -7.59
C ASN A 336 -33.28 -36.41 -7.68
N ARG A 337 -33.54 -37.07 -6.55
CA ARG A 337 -34.28 -38.34 -6.51
C ARG A 337 -35.77 -38.17 -6.18
N GLY A 338 -36.19 -36.99 -5.72
CA GLY A 338 -37.56 -36.76 -5.21
C GLY A 338 -37.90 -37.60 -3.97
N LYS A 339 -36.89 -38.09 -3.24
CA LYS A 339 -37.07 -38.96 -2.07
C LYS A 339 -36.35 -38.38 -0.86
N LYS A 340 -37.01 -38.42 0.31
CA LYS A 340 -36.40 -38.01 1.57
C LYS A 340 -35.27 -38.97 1.95
N ILE A 341 -34.05 -38.47 2.05
CA ILE A 341 -32.90 -39.21 2.58
C ILE A 341 -32.83 -38.89 4.07
N VAL A 342 -33.04 -39.89 4.91
CA VAL A 342 -33.04 -39.74 6.37
C VAL A 342 -31.74 -40.29 6.93
N ASP A 343 -31.11 -39.48 7.76
CA ASP A 343 -29.95 -39.88 8.55
C ASP A 343 -30.42 -40.52 9.86
N LEU A 344 -30.31 -41.86 9.93
CA LEU A 344 -30.76 -42.65 11.08
C LEU A 344 -30.08 -42.25 12.38
N ARG A 345 -28.78 -41.91 12.33
CA ARG A 345 -28.01 -41.53 13.52
C ARG A 345 -28.57 -40.24 14.10
N LYS A 346 -28.77 -39.23 13.25
CA LYS A 346 -29.30 -37.93 13.69
C LYS A 346 -30.71 -38.06 14.26
N VAL A 347 -31.57 -38.89 13.65
CA VAL A 347 -32.93 -39.13 14.16
C VAL A 347 -32.91 -39.77 15.55
N TYR A 348 -32.06 -40.78 15.74
CA TYR A 348 -31.98 -41.51 17.01
C TYR A 348 -31.59 -40.62 18.21
N TYR A 349 -30.71 -39.63 18.01
CA TYR A 349 -30.25 -38.72 19.06
C TYR A 349 -30.99 -37.36 19.06
N SER A 350 -32.07 -37.20 18.27
CA SER A 350 -32.85 -35.95 18.18
C SER A 350 -34.09 -35.92 19.08
N THR A 351 -34.45 -37.05 19.67
CA THR A 351 -35.28 -37.15 20.88
C THR A 351 -34.46 -36.78 22.10
#